data_AF-A0A969EE29-F1
#
_entry.id   AF-A0A969EE29-F1
#
_cell.length_a   1.000
_cell.length_b   1.000
_cell.length_c   1.000
_cell.angle_alpha   90.00
_cell.angle_beta   90.00
_cell.angle_gamma   90.00
#
_symmetry.space_group_name_H-M   'P 1'
#
loop_
_entity.id
_entity.type
_entity.pdbx_description
1 polymer ?
#
loop_
_entity_poly.entity_id
_entity_poly.type
_entity_poly.pdbx_seq_one_letter_code
_entity_poly.pdbx_strand_id
1 'polypeptide(L)'
;MQDVVKGLAETIRAAAESGRRLRVRGGGTKDFYGQSLEGEVLDALGNAGIVAYEPTELVVTVRGGTRLAELEAVLAEKGQMLAFEPPHFGAGATVGG
;
A
#
# COMPACT_ATOMS: atom_id res chain seq x y z
N MET A 1 9.72 -11.39 5.68
CA MET A 1 9.05 -10.10 5.99
C MET A 1 10.01 -8.92 5.85
N GLN A 2 11.20 -8.99 6.48
CA GLN A 2 12.32 -8.09 6.15
C GLN A 2 12.76 -8.22 4.68
N ASP A 3 12.51 -9.39 4.08
CA ASP A 3 12.91 -9.73 2.70
C ASP A 3 12.19 -8.89 1.64
N VAL A 4 10.90 -8.56 1.83
CA VAL A 4 10.15 -7.73 0.87
C VAL A 4 10.68 -6.31 0.86
N VAL A 5 10.84 -5.69 2.03
CA VAL A 5 11.37 -4.33 2.14
C VAL A 5 12.81 -4.26 1.63
N LYS A 6 13.62 -5.29 1.92
CA LYS A 6 14.97 -5.41 1.38
C LYS A 6 14.97 -5.48 -0.15
N GLY A 7 14.13 -6.33 -0.75
CA GLY A 7 14.02 -6.46 -2.20
C GLY A 7 13.55 -5.17 -2.88
N LEU A 8 12.60 -4.46 -2.28
CA LEU A 8 12.17 -3.13 -2.75
C LEU A 8 13.33 -2.13 -2.69
N ALA A 9 14.07 -2.07 -1.58
CA ALA A 9 15.21 -1.19 -1.43
C ALA A 9 16.34 -1.49 -2.44
N GLU A 10 16.61 -2.76 -2.71
CA GLU A 10 17.57 -3.20 -3.74
C GLU A 10 17.12 -2.77 -5.14
N THR A 11 15.83 -2.93 -5.46
CA THR A 11 15.27 -2.50 -6.76
C THR A 11 15.38 -0.97 -6.93
N ILE A 12 15.06 -0.20 -5.89
CA ILE A 12 15.18 1.26 -5.90
C ILE A 12 16.64 1.70 -6.10
N ARG A 13 17.58 1.10 -5.37
CA ARG A 13 19.02 1.42 -5.53
C ARG A 13 19.50 1.12 -6.95
N ALA A 14 19.18 -0.05 -7.49
CA ALA A 14 19.58 -0.43 -8.84
C ALA A 14 18.95 0.49 -9.92
N ALA A 15 17.72 0.95 -9.73
CA ALA A 15 17.10 1.91 -10.64
C ALA A 15 17.76 3.29 -10.57
N ALA A 16 18.10 3.76 -9.37
CA ALA A 16 18.81 5.01 -9.17
C ALA A 16 20.20 5.00 -9.83
N GLU A 17 20.96 3.91 -9.66
CA GLU A 17 22.29 3.73 -10.28
C GLU A 17 22.23 3.72 -11.82
N SER A 18 21.14 3.20 -12.40
CA SER A 18 20.95 3.08 -13.84
C SER A 18 20.12 4.21 -14.47
N GLY A 19 19.69 5.20 -13.69
CA GLY A 19 18.82 6.28 -14.16
C GLY A 19 17.44 5.83 -14.64
N ARG A 20 16.98 4.62 -14.24
CA ARG A 20 15.67 4.09 -14.61
C ARG A 20 14.58 4.73 -13.76
N ARG A 21 13.48 5.13 -14.41
CA ARG A 21 12.28 5.64 -13.73
C ARG A 21 11.48 4.47 -13.17
N LEU A 22 11.11 4.56 -11.89
CA LEU A 22 10.19 3.62 -11.25
C LEU A 22 8.85 4.29 -10.99
N ARG A 23 7.78 3.51 -11.12
CA ARG A 23 6.41 3.88 -10.77
C ARG A 23 5.94 2.99 -9.63
N VAL A 24 5.81 3.57 -8.44
CA VAL A 24 5.29 2.85 -7.27
C VAL A 24 3.83 2.51 -7.52
N ARG A 25 3.45 1.24 -7.34
CA ARG A 25 2.10 0.76 -7.58
C ARG A 25 1.67 -0.21 -6.50
N GLY A 26 0.57 0.09 -5.82
CA GLY A 26 -0.16 -0.87 -4.99
C GLY A 26 -1.16 -1.64 -5.86
N GLY A 27 -2.46 -1.47 -5.57
CA GLY A 27 -3.53 -2.13 -6.32
C GLY A 27 -3.71 -1.71 -7.78
N GLY A 28 -3.12 -0.60 -8.21
CA GLY A 28 -3.33 -0.02 -9.55
C GLY A 28 -4.76 0.45 -9.82
N THR A 29 -5.59 0.55 -8.78
CA THR A 29 -7.00 0.97 -8.86
C THR A 29 -7.17 2.39 -9.36
N LYS A 30 -6.16 3.23 -9.15
CA LYS A 30 -6.12 4.63 -9.60
C LYS A 30 -5.28 4.82 -10.87
N ASP A 31 -4.90 3.77 -11.60
CA ASP A 31 -4.12 3.89 -12.84
C ASP A 31 -4.83 4.75 -13.92
N PHE A 32 -6.15 4.91 -13.84
CA PHE A 32 -6.93 5.79 -14.71
C PHE A 32 -6.91 7.28 -14.27
N TYR A 33 -6.43 7.56 -13.06
CA TYR A 33 -6.58 8.85 -12.39
C TYR A 33 -5.21 9.49 -12.16
N GLY A 34 -4.95 10.61 -12.82
CA GLY A 34 -3.74 11.41 -12.64
C GLY A 34 -2.85 11.49 -13.88
N GLN A 35 -1.54 11.36 -13.66
CA GLN A 35 -0.49 11.56 -14.67
C GLN A 35 -0.28 10.32 -15.55
N SER A 36 0.44 10.49 -16.66
CA SER A 36 0.88 9.39 -17.53
C SER A 36 1.61 8.30 -16.74
N LEU A 37 1.30 7.04 -17.04
CA LEU A 37 1.89 5.88 -16.39
C LEU A 37 3.29 5.59 -16.93
N GLU A 38 4.25 6.44 -16.58
CA GLU A 38 5.65 6.32 -17.01
C GLU A 38 6.51 5.57 -16.00
N GLY A 39 7.50 4.82 -16.50
CA GLY A 39 8.46 4.09 -15.68
C GLY A 39 8.08 2.63 -15.41
N GLU A 40 9.06 1.88 -14.95
CA GLU A 40 8.91 0.47 -14.59
C GLU A 40 8.14 0.33 -13.27
N VAL A 41 7.22 -0.62 -13.19
CA VAL A 41 6.38 -0.80 -12.00
C VAL A 41 7.22 -1.33 -10.84
N LEU A 42 7.22 -0.60 -9.73
CA LEU A 42 7.66 -1.08 -8.42
C LEU A 42 6.43 -1.55 -7.65
N ASP A 43 6.21 -2.86 -7.64
CA ASP A 43 5.04 -3.48 -7.01
C ASP A 43 5.15 -3.47 -5.47
N ALA A 44 4.25 -2.74 -4.81
CA ALA A 44 4.18 -2.63 -3.37
C ALA A 44 3.19 -3.62 -2.72
N LEU A 45 2.44 -4.43 -3.49
CA LEU A 45 1.41 -5.34 -2.97
C LEU A 45 1.98 -6.38 -2.01
N GLY A 46 3.20 -6.85 -2.26
CA GLY A 46 3.88 -7.80 -1.36
C GLY A 46 4.17 -7.22 0.03
N ASN A 47 4.23 -5.89 0.17
CA ASN A 47 4.42 -5.20 1.44
C ASN A 47 3.06 -4.96 2.12
N ALA A 48 2.39 -6.03 2.53
CA ALA A 48 1.02 -6.01 3.08
C ALA A 48 0.92 -6.61 4.51
N GLY A 49 -0.17 -6.26 5.19
CA GLY A 49 -0.56 -6.78 6.50
C GLY A 49 -0.45 -5.74 7.62
N ILE A 50 -1.15 -6.04 8.71
CA ILE A 50 -1.14 -5.26 9.95
C ILE A 50 0.16 -5.53 10.72
N VAL A 51 0.81 -4.46 11.17
CA VAL A 51 2.04 -4.50 11.97
C VAL A 51 1.72 -4.43 13.45
N ALA A 52 0.83 -3.51 13.83
CA ALA A 52 0.36 -3.33 15.20
C ALA A 52 -1.07 -2.75 15.16
N TYR A 53 -1.89 -3.12 16.14
CA TYR A 53 -3.22 -2.57 16.30
C TYR A 53 -3.51 -2.41 17.80
N GLU A 54 -3.72 -1.17 18.23
CA GLU A 54 -4.04 -0.77 19.59
C GLU A 54 -5.47 -0.19 19.60
N PRO A 55 -6.52 -1.01 19.74
CA PRO A 55 -7.91 -0.57 19.55
C PRO A 55 -8.34 0.50 20.55
N THR A 56 -7.83 0.45 21.79
CA THR A 56 -8.15 1.44 22.83
C THR A 56 -7.56 2.82 22.51
N GLU A 57 -6.41 2.85 21.85
CA GLU A 57 -5.75 4.10 21.44
C GLU A 57 -6.23 4.59 20.07
N LEU A 58 -7.07 3.81 19.36
CA LEU A 58 -7.51 4.08 17.98
C LEU A 58 -6.33 4.20 17.00
N VAL A 59 -5.26 3.42 17.25
CA VAL A 59 -4.06 3.42 16.43
C VAL A 59 -3.89 2.07 15.75
N VAL A 60 -3.68 2.09 14.44
CA VAL A 60 -3.32 0.90 13.65
C VAL A 60 -2.13 1.23 12.75
N THR A 61 -1.11 0.39 12.80
CA THR A 61 0.04 0.45 11.89
C THR A 61 -0.10 -0.67 10.88
N VAL A 62 -0.15 -0.30 9.60
CA VAL A 62 -0.27 -1.25 8.48
C VAL A 62 0.80 -0.99 7.44
N ARG A 63 1.12 -2.02 6.65
CA ARG A 63 2.00 -1.84 5.50
C ARG A 63 1.22 -1.26 4.31
N GLY A 64 1.91 -0.51 3.45
CA GLY A 64 1.27 0.22 2.36
C GLY A 64 0.53 -0.65 1.33
N GLY A 65 0.93 -1.91 1.13
CA GLY A 65 0.26 -2.87 0.25
C GLY A 65 -0.97 -3.54 0.85
N THR A 66 -1.31 -3.28 2.12
CA THR A 66 -2.51 -3.82 2.78
C THR A 66 -3.76 -3.34 2.06
N ARG A 67 -4.71 -4.23 1.80
CA ARG A 67 -5.97 -3.87 1.16
C ARG A 67 -6.80 -3.01 2.10
N LEU A 68 -7.47 -1.99 1.56
CA LEU A 68 -8.41 -1.18 2.34
C LEU A 68 -9.51 -2.06 2.95
N ALA A 69 -10.09 -2.95 2.15
CA ALA A 69 -11.11 -3.88 2.60
C ALA A 69 -10.65 -4.82 3.73
N GLU A 70 -9.38 -5.22 3.73
CA GLU A 70 -8.81 -6.05 4.81
C GLU A 70 -8.69 -5.24 6.10
N LEU A 71 -8.18 -4.01 6.02
CA LEU A 71 -8.10 -3.11 7.18
C LEU A 71 -9.49 -2.79 7.74
N GLU A 72 -10.45 -2.45 6.87
CA GLU A 72 -11.82 -2.14 7.27
C GLU A 72 -12.51 -3.33 7.95
N ALA A 73 -12.31 -4.55 7.46
CA ALA A 73 -12.82 -5.75 8.10
C ALA A 73 -12.28 -5.88 9.55
N VAL A 74 -10.97 -5.69 9.75
CA VAL A 74 -10.35 -5.77 11.08
C VAL A 74 -10.86 -4.66 12.01
N LEU A 75 -11.02 -3.44 11.52
CA LEU A 75 -11.59 -2.34 12.31
C LEU A 75 -13.05 -2.63 12.69
N ALA A 76 -13.84 -3.19 11.76
CA ALA A 76 -15.24 -3.51 11.98
C ALA A 76 -15.43 -4.57 13.09
N GLU A 77 -14.49 -5.51 13.27
CA GLU A 77 -14.50 -6.46 14.40
C GLU A 77 -14.49 -5.77 15.78
N LYS A 78 -14.02 -4.52 15.85
CA LYS A 78 -14.02 -3.69 17.06
C LYS A 78 -15.08 -2.58 17.03
N GLY A 79 -15.98 -2.59 16.04
CA GLY A 79 -16.95 -1.52 15.83
C GLY A 79 -16.30 -0.17 15.45
N GLN A 80 -15.08 -0.22 14.90
CA GLN A 80 -14.31 0.95 14.49
C GLN A 80 -14.36 1.13 12.98
N MET A 81 -14.01 2.33 12.53
CA MET A 81 -13.92 2.70 11.12
C MET A 81 -12.74 3.63 10.92
N LEU A 82 -12.30 3.78 9.67
CA LEU A 82 -11.39 4.88 9.31
C LEU A 82 -12.11 6.20 9.54
N ALA A 83 -11.38 7.23 10.01
CA ALA A 83 -11.94 8.55 10.25
C ALA A 83 -12.35 9.28 8.95
N PHE A 84 -12.18 8.65 7.79
CA PHE A 84 -12.49 9.14 6.45
C PHE A 84 -12.97 7.97 5.59
N GLU A 85 -13.57 8.30 4.43
CA GLU A 85 -14.07 7.34 3.45
C GLU A 85 -13.10 7.28 2.25
N PRO A 86 -12.03 6.45 2.29
CA PRO A 86 -11.11 6.35 1.16
C PRO A 86 -11.86 5.86 -0.10
N PRO A 87 -11.51 6.34 -1.31
CA PRO A 87 -12.13 5.85 -2.52
C PRO A 87 -11.63 4.44 -2.89
N HIS A 88 -12.53 3.46 -2.88
CA HIS A 88 -12.28 2.09 -3.33
C HIS A 88 -12.53 1.95 -4.84
N PHE A 89 -11.64 2.51 -5.67
CA PHE A 89 -11.71 2.35 -7.13
C PHE A 89 -11.40 0.90 -7.58
N GLY A 90 -12.21 -0.07 -7.15
CA GLY A 90 -12.02 -1.51 -7.34
C GLY A 90 -11.44 -2.22 -6.12
N ALA A 91 -11.61 -3.55 -6.08
CA ALA A 91 -11.16 -4.42 -4.99
C ALA A 91 -9.62 -4.42 -4.78
N GLY A 92 -8.89 -3.82 -5.72
CA GLY A 92 -7.45 -3.60 -5.71
C GLY A 92 -6.94 -2.68 -4.59
N ALA A 93 -7.79 -1.77 -4.08
CA ALA A 93 -7.32 -0.58 -3.40
C ALA A 93 -6.54 -0.89 -2.11
N THR A 94 -5.41 -0.21 -1.94
CA THR A 94 -4.46 -0.41 -0.84
C THR A 94 -4.32 0.86 -0.01
N VAL A 95 -3.93 0.72 1.25
CA VAL A 95 -3.76 1.85 2.17
C VAL A 95 -2.74 2.88 1.67
N GLY A 96 -1.67 2.43 1.02
CA GLY A 96 -0.60 3.31 0.52
C GLY A 96 -0.84 3.96 -0.84
N GLY A 97 -2.02 3.79 -1.48
CA GLY A 97 -2.24 4.24 -2.86
C GLY A 97 -3.62 4.76 -3.18
#